data_AF-A0A3B9AJU8-F1
#
_entry.id   AF-A0A3B9AJU8-F1
#
_cell.length_a   1.000
_cell.length_b   1.000
_cell.length_c   1.000
_cell.angle_alpha   90.00
_cell.angle_beta   90.00
_cell.angle_gamma   90.00
#
_symmetry.space_group_name_H-M   'P 1'
#
loop_
_entity.id
_entity.type
_entity.pdbx_description
1 polymer ?
#
loop_
_entity_poly.entity_id
_entity_poly.type
_entity_poly.pdbx_seq_one_letter_code
_entity_poly.pdbx_strand_id
1 'polypeptide(L)' 'RYPKEGFGGRGNDFSGKRVGVIGTGATGVQVIQEVAKTADELYVFQLAPEWCAPLKN' A
#
# COMPACT_ATOMS: atom_id res chain seq x y z
N ARG A 1 2.69 3.31 20.03
CA ARG A 1 4.15 3.03 20.00
C ARG A 1 4.52 2.90 18.52
N TYR A 2 5.09 3.96 17.92
CA TYR A 2 5.48 3.95 16.51
C TYR A 2 6.70 3.03 16.33
N PRO A 3 6.82 2.26 15.23
CA PRO A 3 7.99 1.44 14.99
C PRO A 3 9.24 2.32 14.90
N LYS A 4 10.25 2.03 15.73
CA LYS A 4 11.51 2.80 15.81
C LYS A 4 12.40 2.65 14.57
N GLU A 5 12.11 1.69 13.70
CA GLU A 5 12.89 1.38 12.49
C GLU A 5 12.35 2.07 11.22
N GLY A 6 11.34 2.93 11.35
CA GLY A 6 10.63 3.50 10.20
C GLY A 6 9.74 2.48 9.49
N PHE A 7 8.96 2.93 8.50
CA PHE A 7 8.21 2.03 7.64
C PHE A 7 9.18 1.39 6.63
N GLY A 8 9.75 0.24 6.98
CA GLY A 8 10.67 -0.49 6.10
C GLY A 8 12.11 -0.05 6.29
N GLY A 9 12.92 -0.89 6.93
CA GLY A 9 14.36 -0.68 6.96
C GLY A 9 14.90 -0.70 5.53
N ARG A 10 15.61 0.38 5.11
CA ARG A 10 16.28 0.55 3.80
C ARG A 10 15.81 -0.44 2.71
N GLY A 11 14.56 -0.27 2.29
CA GLY A 11 13.87 -1.19 1.38
C GLY A 11 12.39 -1.25 1.75
N ASN A 12 11.52 -1.17 0.74
CA ASN A 12 10.07 -1.26 0.89
C ASN A 12 9.63 -2.71 1.18
N ASP A 13 10.16 -3.32 2.24
CA ASP A 13 9.80 -4.68 2.63
C ASP A 13 8.56 -4.67 3.55
N PHE A 14 7.47 -5.20 3.02
CA PHE A 14 6.19 -5.37 3.72
C PHE A 14 5.93 -6.82 4.16
N SER A 15 6.90 -7.73 3.96
CA SER A 15 6.78 -9.15 4.30
C SER A 15 6.40 -9.36 5.76
N GLY A 16 5.37 -10.19 6.00
CA GLY A 16 4.86 -10.51 7.34
C GLY A 16 4.14 -9.35 8.03
N LYS A 17 3.88 -8.24 7.34
CA LYS A 17 3.18 -7.08 7.91
C LYS A 17 1.74 -7.03 7.46
N ARG A 18 0.89 -6.53 8.37
CA ARG A 18 -0.47 -6.10 8.07
C ARG A 18 -0.45 -4.62 7.73
N VAL A 19 -0.87 -4.27 6.52
CA VAL A 19 -0.77 -2.90 6.00
C VAL A 19 -2.16 -2.33 5.74
N GLY A 20 -2.36 -1.08 6.13
CA GLY A 20 -3.57 -0.32 5.83
C GLY A 20 -3.24 0.86 4.91
N VAL A 21 -3.93 0.97 3.78
CA VAL A 21 -3.85 2.14 2.87
C VAL A 21 -5.15 2.92 2.96
N ILE A 22 -5.05 4.22 3.24
CA ILE A 22 -6.20 5.13 3.34
C ILE A 22 -6.19 6.06 2.12
N GLY A 23 -7.27 6.02 1.35
CA GLY A 23 -7.40 6.79 0.11
C GLY A 23 -6.98 5.99 -1.13
N THR A 24 -7.71 6.23 -2.22
CA THR A 24 -7.66 5.46 -3.47
C THR A 24 -7.52 6.34 -4.70
N GLY A 25 -6.97 7.55 -4.57
CA GLY A 25 -6.55 8.36 -5.72
C GLY A 25 -5.27 7.79 -6.36
N ALA A 26 -4.76 8.43 -7.41
CA ALA A 26 -3.57 8.00 -8.16
C ALA A 26 -2.40 7.45 -7.30
N THR A 27 -1.99 8.16 -6.25
CA THR A 27 -0.92 7.70 -5.34
C THR A 27 -1.31 6.44 -4.58
N GLY A 28 -2.55 6.37 -4.08
CA GLY A 28 -3.05 5.20 -3.37
C GLY A 28 -3.03 3.97 -4.27
N VAL A 29 -3.49 4.10 -5.52
CA VAL A 29 -3.49 2.99 -6.50
C VAL A 29 -2.08 2.45 -6.75
N GLN A 30 -1.10 3.31 -6.98
CA GLN A 30 0.29 2.90 -7.20
C GLN A 30 0.91 2.25 -5.95
N VAL A 31 0.64 2.81 -4.76
CA VAL A 31 1.11 2.25 -3.49
C VAL A 31 0.48 0.89 -3.20
N ILE A 32 -0.83 0.75 -3.43
CA ILE A 32 -1.56 -0.53 -3.27
C ILE A 32 -0.92 -1.60 -4.15
N GLN A 33 -0.61 -1.29 -5.41
CA GLN A 33 0.04 -2.23 -6.33
C GLN A 33 1.42 -2.69 -5.83
N GLU A 34 2.22 -1.81 -5.24
CA GLU A 34 3.54 -2.17 -4.74
C GLU A 34 3.48 -2.95 -3.42
N VAL A 35 2.65 -2.49 -2.49
CA VAL A 35 2.48 -3.12 -1.17
C VAL A 35 1.86 -4.51 -1.29
N ALA A 36 0.89 -4.69 -2.19
CA ALA A 36 0.21 -5.98 -2.40
C ALA A 36 1.17 -7.10 -2.86
N LYS A 37 2.36 -6.77 -3.36
CA LYS A 37 3.35 -7.77 -3.79
C LYS A 37 3.97 -8.52 -2.62
N THR A 38 4.07 -7.90 -1.44
CA THR A 38 4.85 -8.46 -0.30
C THR A 38 4.13 -8.43 1.03
N ALA A 39 3.07 -7.63 1.21
CA ALA A 39 2.30 -7.61 2.45
C ALA A 39 1.63 -8.97 2.70
N ASP A 40 1.59 -9.39 3.98
CA ASP A 40 0.85 -10.58 4.41
C ASP A 40 -0.67 -10.33 4.34
N GLU A 41 -1.08 -9.14 4.79
CA GLU A 41 -2.46 -8.67 4.71
C GLU A 41 -2.49 -7.20 4.29
N LEU A 42 -3.36 -6.86 3.34
CA LEU A 42 -3.57 -5.49 2.87
C LEU A 42 -5.05 -5.09 3.01
N TYR A 43 -5.29 -4.03 3.78
CA TYR A 43 -6.59 -3.40 3.94
C TYR A 43 -6.62 -2.04 3.23
N VAL A 44 -7.57 -1.86 2.32
CA VAL A 44 -7.76 -0.60 1.60
C VAL A 44 -9.01 0.10 2.13
N PHE A 45 -8.81 1.27 2.72
CA PHE A 45 -9.88 2.12 3.23
C PHE A 45 -10.20 3.19 2.21
N GLN A 46 -11.25 2.94 1.44
CA GLN A 46 -11.72 3.82 0.36
C GLN A 46 -12.79 4.78 0.88
N LEU A 47 -12.62 6.08 0.61
CA LEU A 47 -13.69 7.08 0.80
C LEU A 47 -14.56 7.21 -0.45
N ALA A 48 -13.94 7.36 -1.62
CA ALA A 48 -14.62 7.45 -2.91
C ALA A 48 -13.81 6.67 -3.97
N PRO A 49 -14.48 5.90 -4.87
CA PRO A 49 -13.81 5.19 -5.94
C PRO A 49 -13.25 6.13 -7.01
N GLU A 50 -12.17 5.72 -7.66
CA GLU A 50 -11.59 6.40 -8.82
C GLU A 50 -11.72 5.51 -10.07
N TRP A 51 -11.93 6.13 -11.23
CA TRP A 51 -11.96 5.41 -12.50
C TRP A 51 -10.54 5.15 -12.97
N CYS A 52 -10.09 3.90 -12.90
CA CYS A 52 -8.76 3.50 -13.34
C CYS A 52 -8.81 2.76 -14.69
N ALA A 53 -7.96 3.19 -15.62
CA ALA A 53 -7.68 2.42 -16.83
C ALA A 53 -6.46 1.50 -16.58
N PRO A 54 -6.40 0.31 -17.22
CA PRO A 54 -5.24 -0.55 -17.10
C PRO A 54 -3.99 0.14 -17.65
N LEU A 55 -3.03 0.41 -16.77
CA LEU A 55 -1.67 0.77 -17.16
C LEU A 55 -0.84 -0.52 -17.18
N LYS A 56 0.03 -0.67 -18.18
CA LYS A 56 0.97 -1.81 -18.25
C LYS A 56 2.21 -1.50 -17.43
N ASN A 57 2.04 -1.38 -16.12
CA ASN A 57 3.09 -1.03 -15.16
C ASN A 57 3.54 -2.23 -14.31
#